data_AF-A0A8S0SWL4-F1
#
_entry.id   AF-A0A8S0SWL4-F1
#
_cell.length_a   1.000
_cell.length_b   1.000
_cell.length_c   1.000
_cell.angle_alpha   90.00
_cell.angle_beta   90.00
_cell.angle_gamma   90.00
#
_symmetry.space_group_name_H-M   'P 1'
#
loop_
_entity.id
_entity.type
_entity.pdbx_description
1 polymer ?
#
loop_
_entity_poly.entity_id
_entity_poly.type
_entity_poly.pdbx_seq_one_letter_code
_entity_poly.pdbx_strand_id
1 'polypeptide(L)'
;MASAAKSLVQTLRRYMKKPWEITGPCADPEYRLAVPKATEYRVFCPATVPEKAIIPTSLPDTVYDIKYYSRDQRRNRPPIKRTVLKKADVEKMMKEKTFDTSDFPRPYLTAKVVEDDNAIGGGYQK
;
A
#
# COMPACT_ATOMS: atom_id res chain seq x y z
N MET A 1 37.18 -43.47 27.62
CA MET A 1 36.98 -42.19 28.34
C MET A 1 37.04 -40.93 27.46
N ALA A 2 37.95 -40.82 26.48
CA ALA A 2 38.06 -39.60 25.63
C ALA A 2 36.85 -39.32 24.70
N SER A 3 36.10 -40.35 24.31
CA SER A 3 34.90 -40.22 23.45
C SER A 3 33.73 -39.55 24.18
N ALA A 4 33.47 -39.93 25.44
CA ALA A 4 32.38 -39.37 26.25
C ALA A 4 32.59 -37.88 26.57
N ALA A 5 33.84 -37.48 26.85
CA ALA A 5 34.21 -36.08 27.09
C ALA A 5 34.03 -35.18 25.86
N LYS A 6 34.33 -35.69 24.65
CA LYS A 6 34.06 -34.95 23.39
C LYS A 6 32.57 -34.72 23.17
N SER A 7 31.73 -35.70 23.51
CA SER A 7 30.26 -35.58 23.43
C SER A 7 29.71 -34.52 24.41
N LEU A 8 30.27 -34.43 25.62
CA LEU A 8 29.90 -33.42 26.61
C LEU A 8 30.32 -32.00 26.18
N VAL A 9 31.52 -31.83 25.63
CA VAL A 9 31.97 -30.52 25.09
C VAL A 9 31.13 -30.11 23.87
N GLN A 10 30.75 -31.06 23.02
CA GLN A 10 29.90 -30.78 21.85
C GLN A 10 28.46 -30.40 22.25
N THR A 11 27.94 -30.93 23.35
CA THR A 11 26.63 -30.54 23.90
C THR A 11 26.68 -29.16 24.57
N LEU A 12 27.75 -28.84 25.30
CA LEU A 12 27.98 -27.49 25.87
C LEU A 12 28.11 -26.40 24.80
N ARG A 13 28.76 -26.69 23.66
CA ARG A 13 28.85 -25.76 22.52
C ARG A 13 27.50 -25.36 21.92
N ARG A 14 26.43 -26.13 22.13
CA ARG A 14 25.07 -25.77 21.67
C ARG A 14 24.44 -24.65 22.50
N TYR A 15 24.92 -24.40 23.71
CA TYR A 15 24.44 -23.32 24.58
C TYR A 15 25.21 -22.01 24.39
N MET A 16 26.32 -22.02 23.65
CA MET A 16 27.04 -20.81 23.26
C MET A 16 26.42 -20.26 21.96
N LYS A 17 26.04 -18.98 21.98
CA LYS A 17 25.57 -18.28 20.79
C LYS A 17 26.61 -18.36 19.68
N LYS A 18 26.16 -18.41 18.42
CA LYS A 18 27.09 -18.34 17.30
C LYS A 18 27.77 -16.96 17.31
N PRO A 19 29.03 -16.83 16.85
CA PRO A 19 29.77 -15.56 16.96
C PRO A 19 29.06 -14.35 16.33
N TRP A 20 28.24 -14.57 15.29
CA TRP A 20 27.47 -13.53 14.59
C TRP A 20 26.08 -13.26 15.19
N GLU A 21 25.69 -13.95 16.27
CA GLU A 21 24.41 -13.75 16.98
C GLU A 21 24.60 -12.88 18.26
N ILE A 22 25.75 -12.23 18.39
CA ILE A 22 26.11 -11.41 19.56
C ILE A 22 25.65 -9.96 19.38
N THR A 23 25.85 -9.37 18.19
CA THR A 23 25.45 -8.00 17.86
C THR A 23 24.99 -7.90 16.40
N GLY A 24 24.25 -6.84 16.10
CA GLY A 24 23.70 -6.59 14.75
C GLY A 24 22.37 -7.30 14.51
N PRO A 25 21.87 -7.28 13.26
CA PRO A 25 20.51 -7.75 12.94
C PRO A 25 20.27 -9.21 13.34
N CYS A 26 21.27 -10.09 13.22
CA CYS A 26 21.15 -11.50 13.56
C CYS A 26 21.00 -11.78 15.08
N ALA A 27 21.17 -10.76 15.92
CA ALA A 27 20.97 -10.83 17.37
C ALA A 27 19.60 -10.26 17.81
N ASP A 28 18.86 -9.62 16.90
CA ASP A 28 17.56 -9.01 17.17
C ASP A 28 16.45 -10.06 17.23
N PRO A 29 15.55 -10.04 18.23
CA PRO A 29 14.41 -10.96 18.30
C PRO A 29 13.45 -10.89 17.10
N GLU A 30 13.39 -9.77 16.38
CA GLU A 30 12.51 -9.57 15.24
C GLU A 30 13.12 -10.09 13.92
N TYR A 31 14.42 -10.41 13.92
CA TYR A 31 15.12 -10.92 12.74
C TYR A 31 14.62 -12.30 12.31
N ARG A 32 14.26 -12.42 11.04
CA ARG A 32 13.86 -13.68 10.40
C ARG A 32 14.79 -14.03 9.24
N LEU A 33 15.11 -15.32 9.13
CA LEU A 33 15.89 -15.85 8.01
C LEU A 33 15.08 -15.78 6.71
N ALA A 34 15.75 -15.48 5.60
CA ALA A 34 15.13 -15.32 4.29
C ALA A 34 14.61 -16.62 3.65
N VAL A 35 15.02 -17.79 4.16
CA VAL A 35 14.69 -19.09 3.58
C VAL A 35 13.48 -19.68 4.30
N PRO A 36 12.27 -19.61 3.72
CA PRO A 36 11.11 -20.27 4.30
C PRO A 36 11.25 -21.79 4.18
N LYS A 37 10.59 -22.54 5.07
CA LYS A 37 10.53 -24.00 4.90
C LYS A 37 9.63 -24.35 3.72
N ALA A 38 9.98 -25.42 3.01
CA ALA A 38 9.16 -25.94 1.91
C ALA A 38 7.74 -26.34 2.35
N THR A 39 7.55 -26.67 3.63
CA THR A 39 6.24 -26.98 4.23
C THR A 39 5.41 -25.74 4.58
N GLU A 40 6.01 -24.54 4.57
CA GLU A 40 5.36 -23.30 5.01
C GLU A 40 5.02 -22.40 3.81
N TYR A 41 5.89 -22.35 2.80
CA TYR A 41 5.67 -21.55 1.61
C TYR A 41 5.21 -22.40 0.42
N ARG A 42 4.08 -22.02 -0.18
CA ARG A 42 3.55 -22.62 -1.41
C ARG A 42 3.30 -24.13 -1.29
N VAL A 43 2.66 -24.52 -0.17
CA VAL A 43 2.25 -25.90 0.15
C VAL A 43 1.46 -26.55 -0.99
N PHE A 44 0.63 -25.76 -1.67
CA PHE A 44 -0.08 -26.17 -2.88
C PHE A 44 0.54 -25.51 -4.10
N CYS A 45 0.68 -26.29 -5.20
CA CYS A 45 1.05 -25.70 -6.48
C CYS A 45 -0.06 -24.73 -6.95
N PRO A 46 0.29 -23.61 -7.63
CA PRO A 46 -0.72 -22.64 -8.06
C PRO A 46 -1.79 -23.18 -9.01
N ALA A 47 -1.47 -24.25 -9.73
CA ALA A 47 -2.40 -24.91 -10.64
C ALA A 47 -3.33 -25.92 -9.94
N THR A 48 -3.06 -26.26 -8.68
CA THR A 48 -3.77 -27.29 -7.89
C THR A 48 -4.16 -26.74 -6.53
N VAL A 49 -4.95 -25.66 -6.54
CA VAL A 49 -5.49 -25.05 -5.32
C VAL A 49 -6.63 -25.93 -4.80
N PRO A 50 -6.75 -26.17 -3.48
CA PRO A 50 -7.80 -27.02 -2.92
C PRO A 50 -9.21 -26.44 -3.10
N GLU A 51 -9.31 -25.13 -3.26
CA GLU A 51 -10.57 -24.40 -3.38
C GLU A 51 -10.84 -23.94 -4.81
N LYS A 52 -12.12 -23.98 -5.19
CA LYS A 52 -12.60 -23.43 -6.46
C LYS A 52 -12.88 -21.94 -6.29
N ALA A 53 -12.01 -21.09 -6.84
CA ALA A 53 -12.24 -19.65 -6.87
C ALA A 53 -13.46 -19.29 -7.73
N ILE A 54 -14.38 -18.48 -7.20
CA ILE A 54 -15.49 -17.86 -7.93
C ILE A 54 -15.23 -16.35 -7.94
N ILE A 55 -14.82 -15.82 -9.10
CA ILE A 55 -14.48 -14.40 -9.25
C ILE A 55 -15.75 -13.64 -9.68
N PRO A 56 -16.28 -12.73 -8.86
CA PRO A 56 -17.45 -11.94 -9.23
C PRO A 56 -17.08 -10.95 -10.34
N THR A 57 -17.91 -10.90 -11.39
CA THR A 57 -17.69 -10.03 -12.56
C THR A 57 -18.61 -8.82 -12.59
N SER A 58 -19.79 -8.93 -11.99
CA SER A 58 -20.83 -7.89 -11.96
C SER A 58 -21.51 -7.82 -10.59
N LEU A 59 -22.13 -6.68 -10.30
CA LEU A 59 -22.96 -6.49 -9.12
C LEU A 59 -24.31 -7.21 -9.32
N PRO A 60 -24.88 -7.83 -8.28
CA PRO A 60 -26.18 -8.52 -8.36
C PRO A 60 -27.28 -7.68 -9.00
N ASP A 61 -27.36 -6.40 -8.66
CA ASP A 61 -28.36 -5.45 -9.18
C ASP A 61 -28.26 -5.26 -10.70
N THR A 62 -27.05 -5.41 -11.25
CA THR A 62 -26.77 -5.20 -12.68
C THR A 62 -26.75 -6.48 -13.51
N VAL A 63 -26.93 -7.64 -12.86
CA VAL A 63 -27.07 -8.94 -13.54
C VAL A 63 -28.43 -9.04 -14.21
N TYR A 64 -29.49 -8.63 -13.48
CA TYR A 64 -30.87 -8.71 -13.97
C TYR A 64 -31.37 -7.39 -14.56
N ASP A 65 -31.04 -6.23 -13.97
CA ASP A 65 -31.32 -4.93 -14.60
C ASP A 65 -30.12 -4.50 -15.46
N ILE A 66 -30.16 -4.89 -16.73
CA ILE A 66 -29.06 -4.69 -17.69
C ILE A 66 -29.13 -3.36 -18.46
N LYS A 67 -29.96 -2.39 -18.03
CA LYS A 67 -30.08 -1.09 -18.71
C LYS A 67 -28.72 -0.41 -18.80
N TYR A 68 -28.20 -0.32 -20.03
CA TYR A 68 -26.85 0.19 -20.25
C TYR A 68 -26.79 1.72 -20.25
N TYR A 69 -27.80 2.42 -20.79
CA TYR A 69 -27.76 3.88 -20.95
C TYR A 69 -27.68 4.64 -19.62
N SER A 70 -28.27 4.12 -18.55
CA SER A 70 -28.17 4.67 -17.19
C SER A 70 -26.78 4.44 -16.58
N ARG A 71 -26.12 3.33 -16.96
CA ARG A 71 -24.79 2.93 -16.46
C ARG A 71 -23.64 3.55 -17.27
N ASP A 72 -23.87 3.94 -18.53
CA ASP A 72 -22.83 4.43 -19.44
C ASP A 72 -22.26 5.79 -19.02
N GLN A 73 -21.26 5.78 -18.15
CA GLN A 73 -20.54 6.97 -17.71
C GLN A 73 -19.65 7.58 -18.82
N ARG A 74 -19.33 6.83 -19.87
CA ARG A 74 -18.43 7.29 -20.93
C ARG A 74 -19.13 8.32 -21.82
N ARG A 75 -20.40 8.04 -22.17
CA ARG A 75 -21.21 8.90 -23.04
C ARG A 75 -22.11 9.85 -22.26
N ASN A 76 -22.47 9.52 -21.02
CA ASN A 76 -23.26 10.39 -20.14
C ASN A 76 -22.41 11.54 -19.56
N ARG A 77 -21.86 12.36 -20.45
CA ARG A 77 -21.10 13.56 -20.12
C ARG A 77 -21.81 14.78 -20.68
N PRO A 78 -21.76 15.93 -19.97
CA PRO A 78 -22.34 17.15 -20.50
C PRO A 78 -21.70 17.49 -21.86
N PRO A 79 -22.47 18.01 -22.82
CA PRO A 79 -21.94 18.41 -24.12
C PRO A 79 -20.98 19.59 -23.95
N ILE A 80 -19.99 19.68 -24.86
CA ILE A 80 -19.02 20.78 -24.86
C ILE A 80 -19.74 22.07 -25.23
N LYS A 81 -19.71 23.05 -24.33
CA LYS A 81 -20.23 24.41 -24.57
C LYS A 81 -19.06 25.32 -24.98
N ARG A 82 -19.16 25.94 -26.16
CA ARG A 82 -18.17 26.91 -26.66
C ARG A 82 -18.81 28.29 -26.73
N THR A 83 -18.22 29.26 -26.05
CA THR A 83 -18.65 30.66 -26.04
C THR A 83 -17.49 31.53 -26.52
N VAL A 84 -17.76 32.45 -27.44
CA VAL A 84 -16.76 33.40 -27.94
C VAL A 84 -16.85 34.68 -27.12
N LEU A 85 -15.73 35.09 -26.52
CA LEU A 85 -15.63 36.36 -25.80
C LEU A 85 -15.05 37.43 -26.73
N LYS A 86 -15.74 38.57 -26.85
CA LYS A 86 -15.24 39.75 -27.55
C LYS A 86 -14.57 40.71 -26.55
N LYS A 87 -13.85 41.71 -27.08
CA LYS A 87 -13.18 42.74 -26.28
C LYS A 87 -14.13 43.39 -25.25
N ALA A 88 -15.34 43.76 -25.67
CA ALA A 88 -16.33 44.38 -24.79
C ALA A 88 -16.75 43.49 -23.60
N ASP A 89 -16.83 42.17 -23.80
CA ASP A 89 -17.19 41.22 -22.74
C ASP A 89 -16.06 41.14 -21.69
N VAL A 90 -14.81 41.16 -22.16
CA VAL A 90 -13.63 41.11 -21.29
C VAL A 90 -13.47 42.42 -20.50
N GLU A 91 -13.63 43.57 -21.14
CA GLU A 91 -13.57 44.89 -20.47
C GLU A 91 -14.64 45.02 -19.38
N LYS A 92 -15.85 44.49 -19.65
CA LYS A 92 -16.92 44.41 -18.65
C LYS A 92 -16.53 43.50 -17.48
N MET A 93 -16.02 42.29 -17.74
CA MET A 93 -15.58 41.37 -16.69
C MET A 93 -14.46 41.95 -15.83
N MET A 94 -13.50 42.66 -16.43
CA MET A 94 -12.43 43.34 -15.70
C MET A 94 -12.95 44.46 -14.81
N LYS A 95 -13.95 45.22 -15.28
CA LYS A 95 -14.57 46.28 -14.50
C LYS A 95 -15.41 45.75 -13.33
N GLU A 96 -16.05 44.58 -13.50
CA GLU A 96 -16.88 43.94 -12.49
C GLU A 96 -16.06 43.15 -11.45
N LYS A 97 -14.90 42.60 -11.83
CA LYS A 97 -14.10 41.75 -10.95
C LYS A 97 -13.30 42.59 -9.94
N THR A 98 -13.54 42.34 -8.66
CA THR A 98 -12.68 42.73 -7.54
C THR A 98 -12.13 41.47 -6.88
N PHE A 99 -10.99 41.59 -6.20
CA PHE A 99 -10.32 40.46 -5.54
C PHE A 99 -10.40 40.61 -4.03
N ASP A 100 -10.93 39.58 -3.38
CA ASP A 100 -10.77 39.33 -1.95
C ASP A 100 -9.72 38.22 -1.72
N THR A 101 -9.26 38.09 -0.49
CA THR A 101 -8.36 37.04 -0.02
C THR A 101 -8.79 35.62 -0.42
N SER A 102 -10.10 35.34 -0.52
CA SER A 102 -10.63 34.04 -0.93
C SER A 102 -10.57 33.77 -2.43
N ASP A 103 -10.38 34.80 -3.27
CA ASP A 103 -10.27 34.65 -4.72
C ASP A 103 -8.93 34.06 -5.17
N PHE A 104 -7.93 34.06 -4.28
CA PHE A 104 -6.61 33.51 -4.57
C PHE A 104 -6.59 31.99 -4.42
N PRO A 105 -5.93 31.26 -5.34
CA PRO A 105 -5.72 29.83 -5.20
C PRO A 105 -5.04 29.52 -3.87
N ARG A 106 -5.60 28.55 -3.13
CA ARG A 106 -5.03 28.14 -1.85
C ARG A 106 -3.68 27.44 -2.10
N PRO A 107 -2.60 27.82 -1.41
CA PRO A 107 -1.35 27.09 -1.50
C PRO A 107 -1.50 25.68 -0.93
N TYR A 108 -0.91 24.70 -1.60
CA TYR A 108 -0.75 23.34 -1.05
C TYR A 108 0.44 23.35 -0.09
N LEU A 109 0.20 23.69 1.17
CA LEU A 109 1.25 23.76 2.20
C LEU A 109 1.47 22.37 2.80
N THR A 110 2.71 21.89 2.78
CA THR A 110 3.14 20.69 3.51
C THR A 110 3.73 21.07 4.85
N ALA A 111 3.42 20.30 5.89
CA ALA A 111 3.99 20.51 7.21
C ALA A 111 5.48 20.10 7.21
N LYS A 112 6.31 20.83 7.95
CA LYS A 112 7.64 20.33 8.33
C LYS A 112 7.42 19.30 9.44
N VAL A 113 7.62 18.04 9.12
CA VAL A 113 7.51 16.93 10.06
C VAL A 113 8.91 16.39 10.33
N VAL A 114 9.20 16.08 11.61
CA VAL A 114 10.35 15.28 11.98
C VAL A 114 9.84 13.85 12.10
N GLU A 115 10.30 12.99 11.19
CA GLU A 115 9.94 11.57 11.21
C GLU A 115 10.79 10.85 12.25
N ASP A 116 10.20 9.83 12.86
CA ASP A 116 10.85 8.94 13.82
C ASP A 116 10.52 7.50 13.43
N ASP A 117 11.54 6.64 13.44
CA ASP A 117 11.54 5.33 12.77
C ASP A 117 10.40 4.43 13.25
N ASN A 118 10.09 4.44 14.54
CA ASN A 118 9.11 3.56 15.17
C ASN A 118 7.85 4.29 15.67
N ALA A 119 7.62 5.54 15.24
CA ALA A 119 6.54 6.37 15.78
C ALA A 119 5.13 5.90 15.37
N ILE A 120 4.99 5.27 14.20
CA ILE A 120 3.69 4.78 13.70
C ILE A 120 3.50 3.33 14.15
N GLY A 121 2.56 3.09 15.07
CA GLY A 121 2.23 1.74 15.52
C GLY A 121 3.36 1.00 16.23
N GLY A 122 4.39 1.72 16.69
CA GLY A 122 5.60 1.11 17.25
C GLY A 122 6.53 0.50 16.19
N GLY A 123 6.45 0.96 14.93
CA GLY A 123 7.20 0.41 13.79
C GLY A 123 6.48 -0.73 13.06
N TYR A 124 5.31 -1.16 13.55
CA TYR A 124 4.54 -2.28 12.99
C TYR A 124 3.11 -1.88 12.63
N GLN A 125 2.74 -2.06 11.36
CA GLN A 125 1.38 -1.87 10.87
C GLN A 125 0.67 -3.23 10.74
N LYS A 126 -0.52 -3.33 11.33
CA LYS A 126 -1.41 -4.50 11.19
C LYS A 126 -2.09 -4.53 9.82
#